data_AF-A0A8X6KYY1-F1
#
_entry.id   AF-A0A8X6KYY1-F1
#
_cell.length_a   1.000
_cell.length_b   1.000
_cell.length_c   1.000
_cell.angle_alpha   90.00
_cell.angle_beta   90.00
_cell.angle_gamma   90.00
#
_symmetry.space_group_name_H-M   'P 1'
#
loop_
_entity.id
_entity.type
_entity.pdbx_description
1 polymer ?
#
loop_
_entity_poly.entity_id
_entity_poly.type
_entity_poly.pdbx_seq_one_letter_code
_entity_poly.pdbx_strand_id
1 'polypeptide(L)'
;MDELKPTKSSPPNQKIFVHKDLKSCSHAFVGVDHVKKALEQSNDELFPVTKRSKKYFTLLVKCKLVNISVDRLKLACLLVTDSFQSDQQLFVNNRMIIQHLMTLTSYLMIIPLLQGIVDGLRNL
;
A
#
# COMPACT_ATOMS: atom_id res chain seq x y z
N MET A 1 -38.88 34.27 3.92
CA MET A 1 -37.71 33.41 4.19
C MET A 1 -38.26 32.09 4.66
N ASP A 2 -38.20 31.06 3.81
CA ASP A 2 -38.71 29.73 4.17
C ASP A 2 -37.74 29.04 5.13
N GLU A 3 -38.29 28.55 6.24
CA GLU A 3 -37.56 27.91 7.32
C GLU A 3 -37.17 26.47 6.92
N LEU A 4 -35.89 26.27 6.59
CA LEU A 4 -35.37 24.95 6.22
C LEU A 4 -35.24 24.07 7.47
N LYS A 5 -36.08 23.04 7.57
CA LYS A 5 -36.00 22.04 8.65
C LYS A 5 -35.01 20.92 8.27
N PRO A 6 -34.14 20.49 9.19
CA PRO A 6 -33.20 19.41 8.90
C PRO A 6 -33.94 18.09 8.64
N THR A 7 -33.65 17.47 7.50
CA THR A 7 -34.16 16.13 7.16
C THR A 7 -33.58 15.10 8.12
N LYS A 8 -34.41 14.15 8.57
CA LYS A 8 -34.03 13.09 9.51
C LYS A 8 -32.74 12.39 9.04
N SER A 9 -31.73 12.38 9.90
CA SER A 9 -30.49 11.65 9.64
C SER A 9 -30.77 10.15 9.56
N SER A 10 -30.04 9.47 8.69
CA SER A 10 -30.21 8.03 8.49
C SER A 10 -29.96 7.25 9.80
N PRO A 11 -30.75 6.21 10.12
CA PRO A 11 -30.58 5.47 11.37
C PRO A 11 -29.17 4.86 11.50
N PRO A 12 -28.61 4.81 12.72
CA PRO A 12 -27.22 4.40 12.97
C PRO A 12 -26.91 2.94 12.60
N ASN A 13 -27.92 2.14 12.24
CA ASN A 13 -27.82 0.71 12.00
C ASN A 13 -27.95 0.31 10.53
N GLN A 14 -27.53 1.18 9.60
CA GLN A 14 -27.42 0.78 8.20
C GLN A 14 -26.41 -0.37 8.06
N LYS A 15 -26.85 -1.48 7.45
CA LYS A 15 -26.01 -2.63 7.16
C LYS A 15 -25.03 -2.24 6.06
N ILE A 16 -23.82 -1.85 6.46
CA ILE A 16 -22.71 -1.60 5.54
C ILE A 16 -22.46 -2.89 4.74
N PHE A 17 -22.54 -2.78 3.41
CA PHE A 17 -22.21 -3.87 2.52
C PHE A 17 -20.69 -4.03 2.49
N VAL A 18 -20.20 -5.08 3.14
CA VAL A 18 -18.77 -5.41 3.15
C VAL A 18 -18.56 -6.58 2.20
N HIS A 19 -17.65 -6.41 1.24
CA HIS A 19 -17.28 -7.48 0.30
C HIS A 19 -16.84 -8.73 1.08
N LYS A 20 -17.27 -9.91 0.63
CA LYS A 20 -16.99 -11.19 1.33
C LYS A 20 -15.49 -11.40 1.50
N ASP A 21 -14.72 -11.04 0.47
CA ASP A 21 -13.27 -11.24 0.43
C ASP A 21 -12.51 -10.33 1.40
N LEU A 22 -13.12 -9.23 1.87
CA LEU A 22 -12.49 -8.37 2.88
C LEU A 22 -12.42 -9.06 4.24
N LYS A 23 -13.29 -10.05 4.48
CA LYS A 23 -13.28 -10.83 5.73
C LYS A 23 -12.10 -11.79 5.80
N SER A 24 -11.68 -12.36 4.67
CA SER A 24 -10.57 -13.32 4.57
C SER A 24 -9.23 -12.69 4.16
N CYS A 25 -9.22 -11.40 3.79
CA CYS A 25 -8.05 -10.71 3.29
C CYS A 25 -6.92 -10.61 4.34
N SER A 26 -5.69 -11.00 3.97
CA SER A 26 -4.50 -10.90 4.84
C SER A 26 -3.86 -9.51 4.79
N HIS A 27 -3.89 -8.86 3.63
CA HIS A 27 -3.32 -7.54 3.39
C HIS A 27 -4.32 -6.62 2.69
N ALA A 28 -4.20 -5.30 2.84
CA ALA A 28 -5.08 -4.35 2.17
C ALA A 28 -4.30 -3.09 1.76
N PHE A 29 -4.73 -2.46 0.68
CA PHE A 29 -4.27 -1.12 0.31
C PHE A 29 -5.18 -0.09 0.98
N VAL A 30 -4.59 1.02 1.43
CA VAL A 30 -5.34 2.16 1.94
C VAL A 30 -5.46 3.20 0.83
N GLY A 31 -6.69 3.48 0.42
CA GLY A 31 -6.99 4.63 -0.41
C GLY A 31 -6.70 5.89 0.39
N VAL A 32 -5.93 6.80 -0.21
CA VAL A 32 -5.64 8.09 0.41
C VAL A 32 -6.52 9.14 -0.23
N ASP A 33 -7.28 9.87 0.61
CA ASP A 33 -8.26 10.87 0.17
C ASP A 33 -7.61 12.20 -0.24
N HIS A 34 -6.27 12.32 -0.19
CA HIS A 34 -5.59 13.54 -0.62
C HIS A 34 -5.33 13.54 -2.12
N VAL A 35 -5.35 14.74 -2.70
CA VAL A 35 -4.91 14.94 -4.08
C VAL A 35 -3.43 14.58 -4.18
N LYS A 36 -3.12 13.50 -4.90
CA LYS A 36 -1.74 13.09 -5.18
C LYS A 36 -1.05 14.20 -5.97
N LYS A 37 0.18 14.58 -5.57
CA LYS A 37 0.99 15.47 -6.41
C LYS A 37 1.39 14.74 -7.70
N ALA A 38 1.64 15.47 -8.78
CA ALA A 38 1.94 14.90 -10.10
C ALA A 38 3.10 13.87 -10.13
N LEU A 39 4.05 13.98 -9.20
CA LEU A 39 5.19 13.06 -9.05
C LEU A 39 5.15 12.25 -7.73
N GLU A 40 4.05 12.31 -6.99
CA GLU A 40 3.92 11.50 -5.79
C GLU A 40 3.65 10.06 -6.19
N GLN A 41 4.61 9.18 -5.89
CA GLN A 41 4.43 7.75 -6.05
C GLN A 41 3.17 7.33 -5.30
N SER A 42 2.34 6.51 -5.93
CA SER A 42 1.22 5.88 -5.25
C SER A 42 1.74 5.15 -4.01
N ASN A 43 1.35 5.64 -2.83
CA ASN A 43 1.58 4.98 -1.55
C ASN A 43 0.71 3.71 -1.41
N ASP A 44 0.49 3.01 -2.52
CA ASP A 44 -0.23 1.74 -2.62
C ASP A 44 0.73 0.65 -2.12
N GLU A 45 1.00 0.69 -0.83
CA GLU A 45 1.72 -0.36 -0.11
C GLU A 45 0.69 -1.32 0.48
N LEU A 46 0.96 -2.63 0.36
CA LEU A 46 0.13 -3.65 1.00
C LEU A 46 0.40 -3.64 2.49
N PHE A 47 -0.60 -3.29 3.28
CA PHE A 47 -0.48 -3.30 4.74
C PHE A 47 -1.12 -4.57 5.30
N PRO A 48 -0.43 -5.28 6.22
CA PRO A 48 -1.00 -6.47 6.83
C PRO A 48 -2.14 -6.10 7.78
N VAL A 49 -3.22 -6.88 7.75
CA VAL A 49 -4.41 -6.69 8.57
C VAL A 49 -4.23 -7.38 9.92
N THR A 50 -4.17 -6.59 11.00
CA THR A 50 -4.01 -7.11 12.37
C THR A 50 -5.36 -7.40 13.04
N LYS A 51 -6.35 -6.52 12.86
CA LYS A 51 -7.71 -6.71 13.44
C LYS A 51 -8.78 -6.36 12.41
N ARG A 52 -9.90 -7.07 12.48
CA ARG A 52 -11.05 -6.91 11.59
C ARG A 52 -12.30 -6.59 12.40
N SER A 53 -13.07 -5.62 11.96
CA SER A 53 -14.38 -5.28 12.51
C SER A 53 -15.35 -4.97 11.36
N LYS A 54 -16.65 -4.87 11.66
CA LYS A 54 -17.68 -4.69 10.62
C LYS A 54 -17.51 -3.39 9.82
N LYS A 55 -17.05 -2.32 10.47
CA LYS A 55 -16.91 -0.98 9.86
C LYS A 55 -15.46 -0.52 9.71
N TYR A 56 -14.55 -1.12 10.46
CA TYR A 56 -13.16 -0.69 10.54
C TYR A 56 -12.19 -1.88 10.52
N PHE A 57 -10.98 -1.62 10.05
CA PHE A 57 -9.86 -2.56 10.00
C PHE A 57 -8.65 -1.89 10.64
N THR A 58 -7.89 -2.66 11.42
CA THR A 58 -6.61 -2.22 11.94
C THR A 58 -5.49 -2.80 11.10
N LEU A 59 -4.71 -1.93 10.47
CA LEU A 59 -3.58 -2.27 9.61
C LEU A 59 -2.26 -1.87 10.30
N LEU A 60 -1.19 -2.60 10.00
CA LEU A 60 0.16 -2.18 10.38
C LEU A 60 0.78 -1.33 9.27
N VAL A 61 0.72 -0.01 9.42
CA VAL A 61 1.28 0.96 8.47
C VAL A 61 2.54 1.54 9.07
N LYS A 62 3.71 1.36 8.42
CA LYS A 62 5.00 1.91 8.91
C LYS A 62 5.25 1.60 10.39
N CYS A 63 5.03 0.35 10.80
CA CYS A 63 5.14 -0.14 12.18
C CYS A 63 4.14 0.46 13.19
N LYS A 64 3.08 1.12 12.73
CA LYS A 64 2.02 1.68 13.58
C LYS A 64 0.68 1.01 13.27
N LEU A 65 -0.09 0.73 14.30
CA LEU A 65 -1.45 0.23 14.15
C LEU A 65 -2.39 1.39 13.83
N VAL A 66 -2.99 1.37 12.63
CA VAL A 66 -3.88 2.41 12.15
C VAL A 66 -5.26 1.82 11.90
N ASN A 67 -6.30 2.50 12.41
CA ASN A 67 -7.69 2.10 12.20
C ASN A 67 -8.27 2.81 10.97
N ILE A 68 -8.70 2.04 9.98
CA ILE A 68 -9.18 2.52 8.68
C ILE A 68 -10.61 2.01 8.46
N SER A 69 -11.51 2.87 7.96
CA SER A 69 -12.87 2.44 7.60
C SER A 69 -12.86 1.54 6.38
N VAL A 70 -13.84 0.65 6.27
CA VAL A 70 -14.01 -0.23 5.10
C VAL A 70 -14.03 0.55 3.79
N ASP A 71 -14.65 1.73 3.78
CA ASP A 71 -14.83 2.56 2.58
C ASP A 71 -13.51 3.08 2.00
N ARG A 72 -12.44 3.13 2.81
CA ARG A 72 -11.10 3.58 2.41
C ARG A 72 -10.19 2.42 2.05
N LEU A 73 -10.64 1.18 2.16
CA LEU A 73 -9.84 0.00 1.84
C LEU A 73 -10.05 -0.40 0.39
N LYS A 74 -8.96 -0.51 -0.34
CA LYS A 74 -8.94 -1.21 -1.62
C LYS A 74 -8.48 -2.63 -1.36
N LEU A 75 -9.32 -3.60 -1.71
CA LEU A 75 -9.06 -5.02 -1.52
C LEU A 75 -7.74 -5.41 -2.19
N ALA A 76 -6.87 -6.05 -1.42
CA ALA A 76 -5.64 -6.67 -1.88
C ALA A 76 -5.68 -8.15 -1.47
N CYS A 77 -6.74 -8.85 -1.88
CA CYS A 77 -6.79 -10.28 -1.67
C CYS A 77 -5.87 -10.90 -2.71
N LEU A 78 -4.74 -11.47 -2.28
CA LEU A 78 -4.05 -12.50 -3.04
C LEU A 78 -4.99 -13.71 -3.10
N LEU A 79 -6.00 -13.61 -3.96
CA LEU A 79 -6.77 -14.76 -4.37
C LEU A 79 -5.79 -15.66 -5.12
N VAL A 80 -5.47 -16.81 -4.54
CA VAL A 80 -5.07 -17.97 -5.34
C VAL A 80 -6.34 -18.41 -6.07
N THR A 81 -6.75 -17.63 -7.06
CA THR A 81 -7.85 -17.95 -7.98
C THR A 81 -7.65 -17.10 -9.24
N ASP A 82 -7.46 -17.79 -10.36
CA ASP A 82 -6.77 -17.42 -11.59
C ASP A 82 -7.31 -16.25 -12.45
N SER A 83 -7.93 -15.18 -11.90
CA SER A 83 -8.57 -14.17 -12.78
C SER A 83 -8.47 -12.69 -12.43
N PHE A 84 -7.74 -12.29 -11.37
CA PHE A 84 -7.47 -10.87 -11.08
C PHE A 84 -5.98 -10.54 -10.87
N GLN A 85 -5.09 -11.43 -11.34
CA GLN A 85 -3.66 -11.40 -11.00
C GLN A 85 -2.78 -10.50 -11.88
N SER A 86 -3.19 -10.13 -13.10
CA SER A 86 -2.28 -9.47 -14.05
C SER A 86 -1.82 -8.10 -13.57
N ASP A 87 -2.74 -7.20 -13.23
CA ASP A 87 -2.36 -5.79 -13.08
C ASP A 87 -1.66 -5.49 -11.75
N GLN A 88 -2.05 -6.20 -10.69
CA GLN A 88 -1.47 -6.00 -9.35
C GLN A 88 -0.12 -6.71 -9.18
N GLN A 89 0.03 -7.92 -9.73
CA GLN A 89 1.28 -8.66 -9.65
C GLN A 89 2.34 -8.04 -10.55
N LEU A 90 1.96 -7.54 -11.73
CA LEU A 90 2.86 -6.75 -12.58
C LEU A 90 3.34 -5.49 -11.86
N PHE A 91 2.49 -4.78 -11.11
CA PHE A 91 2.92 -3.61 -10.34
C PHE A 91 3.95 -3.96 -9.26
N VAL A 92 3.73 -5.03 -8.48
CA VAL A 92 4.67 -5.50 -7.45
C VAL A 92 5.97 -5.98 -8.09
N ASN A 93 5.90 -6.77 -9.15
CA ASN A 93 7.06 -7.30 -9.86
C ASN A 93 7.89 -6.19 -10.49
N ASN A 94 7.25 -5.24 -11.19
CA ASN A 94 7.93 -4.11 -11.81
C ASN A 94 8.59 -3.21 -10.75
N ARG A 95 7.91 -2.95 -9.62
CA ARG A 95 8.51 -2.19 -8.53
C ARG A 95 9.72 -2.88 -7.92
N MET A 96 9.66 -4.19 -7.71
CA MET A 96 10.77 -4.98 -7.15
C MET A 96 11.97 -5.03 -8.10
N ILE A 97 11.74 -5.21 -9.40
CA ILE A 97 12.78 -5.18 -10.44
C ILE A 97 13.42 -3.80 -10.54
N ILE A 98 12.62 -2.73 -10.55
CA ILE A 98 13.12 -1.35 -10.64
C ILE A 98 13.98 -1.00 -9.41
N GLN A 99 13.55 -1.39 -8.21
CA GLN A 99 14.32 -1.16 -6.99
C GLN A 99 15.66 -1.91 -7.03
N HIS A 100 15.66 -3.19 -7.43
CA HIS A 100 16.89 -3.96 -7.58
C HIS A 100 17.83 -3.36 -8.61
N LEU A 101 17.31 -2.93 -9.77
CA LEU A 101 18.10 -2.29 -10.81
C LEU A 101 18.74 -0.98 -10.33
N MET A 102 17.98 -0.15 -9.60
CA MET A 102 18.51 1.07 -8.97
C MET A 102 19.60 0.79 -7.92
N THR A 103 19.47 -0.28 -7.14
CA THR A 103 20.49 -0.67 -6.16
C THR A 103 21.76 -1.20 -6.86
N LEU A 104 21.61 -1.97 -7.93
CA LEU A 104 22.74 -2.51 -8.70
C LEU A 104 23.53 -1.41 -9.43
N THR A 105 22.86 -0.42 -10.02
CA THR A 105 23.55 0.71 -10.66
C THR A 105 24.33 1.54 -9.64
N SER A 106 23.78 1.74 -8.44
CA SER A 106 24.50 2.39 -7.35
C SER A 106 25.75 1.61 -6.93
N TYR A 107 25.67 0.28 -6.84
CA TYR A 107 26.81 -0.56 -6.48
C TYR A 107 27.92 -0.51 -7.54
N LEU A 108 27.56 -0.60 -8.82
CA LEU A 108 28.51 -0.53 -9.95
C LEU A 108 29.34 0.77 -9.97
N MET A 109 28.75 1.89 -9.55
CA MET A 109 29.44 3.18 -9.47
C MET A 109 30.48 3.26 -8.33
N ILE A 110 30.31 2.44 -7.28
CA ILE A 110 31.17 2.45 -6.09
C ILE A 110 32.36 1.47 -6.24
N ILE A 111 32.23 0.44 -7.07
CA ILE A 111 33.30 -0.54 -7.36
C ILE A 111 34.65 0.11 -7.77
N PRO A 112 34.72 1.07 -8.71
CA PRO A 112 36.01 1.65 -9.12
C PRO A 112 36.69 2.45 -7.98
N LEU A 113 35.90 3.07 -7.09
CA LEU A 113 36.44 3.76 -5.91
C LEU A 113 37.05 2.77 -4.91
N LEU A 114 36.36 1.65 -4.66
CA LEU A 114 36.85 0.60 -3.77
C LEU A 114 38.09 -0.10 -4.35
N GLN A 115 38.14 -0.35 -5.66
CA GLN A 115 39.34 -0.89 -6.30
C GLN A 115 40.52 0.07 -6.21
N GLY A 116 40.31 1.37 -6.43
CA GLY A 116 41.37 2.37 -6.26
C GLY A 116 41.95 2.42 -4.84
N ILE A 117 41.11 2.21 -3.82
CA ILE A 117 41.57 2.12 -2.41
C ILE A 117 42.38 0.84 -2.17
N VAL A 118 41.92 -0.31 -2.69
CA VAL A 118 42.62 -1.59 -2.53
C VAL A 118 43.97 -1.59 -3.26
N ASP A 119 44.02 -1.02 -4.47
CA ASP A 119 45.26 -0.86 -5.23
C ASP A 119 46.23 0.11 -4.55
N GLY A 120 45.72 1.18 -3.94
CA GLY A 120 46.52 2.10 -3.12
C GLY A 120 47.12 1.44 -1.88
N LEU A 121 46.39 0.53 -1.23
CA LEU A 121 46.88 -0.23 -0.08
C LEU A 121 47.85 -1.37 -0.47
N ARG A 122 47.78 -1.86 -1.71
CA ARG A 122 48.64 -2.94 -2.21
C ARG A 122 50.02 -2.45 -2.69
N ASN A 123 50.14 -1.15 -2.97
CA ASN A 123 51.39 -0.50 -3.42
C ASN A 123 52.20 0.13 -2.28
N LEU A 124 51.92 -0.25 -1.03
CA LEU A 124 52.55 0.24 0.19
C LEU A 124 53.18 -0.93 0.95
#